data_AF-A0A954GCU8-F1
#
_entry.id   AF-A0A954GCU8-F1
#
_cell.length_a   1.000
_cell.length_b   1.000
_cell.length_c   1.000
_cell.angle_alpha   90.00
_cell.angle_beta   90.00
_cell.angle_gamma   90.00
#
_symmetry.space_group_name_H-M   'P 1'
#
loop_
_entity.id
_entity.type
_entity.pdbx_description
1 polymer ?
#
loop_
_entity_poly.entity_id
_entity_poly.type
_entity_poly.pdbx_seq_one_letter_code
_entity_poly.pdbx_strand_id
1 'polypeptide(L)'
;MKQICLVTLIAFLSLSAGCRKQDEISSYTVPKGSASQHSALPDMTAAPAKPTRMLAAIVPGSPQNWFFKMTGSPEQIKAEFDPFVQFLKTVSLKDGKPEWKLPENWIQEPGSSMRFATIKVKGSDPAVELSVIPLPASANLNEDLLSNINRWRGQVGLDNITAEN
;
A
#
# COMPACT_ATOMS: atom_id res chain seq x y z
N MET A 1 -52.16 27.08 57.51
CA MET A 1 -51.63 28.32 58.11
C MET A 1 -50.94 29.14 57.01
N LYS A 2 -51.49 30.33 56.73
CA LYS A 2 -50.91 31.59 56.19
C LYS A 2 -49.98 31.54 54.95
N GLN A 3 -50.42 32.06 53.78
CA GLN A 3 -50.21 33.44 53.25
C GLN A 3 -48.80 33.65 52.65
N ILE A 4 -48.48 34.44 51.61
CA ILE A 4 -49.13 35.28 50.59
C ILE A 4 -47.99 35.69 49.63
N CYS A 5 -48.32 35.82 48.34
CA CYS A 5 -47.78 36.72 47.31
C CYS A 5 -46.53 37.60 47.62
N LEU A 6 -45.53 37.62 46.74
CA LEU A 6 -44.94 38.91 46.30
C LEU A 6 -44.19 38.80 44.96
N VAL A 7 -44.67 39.61 44.02
CA VAL A 7 -44.07 39.97 42.74
C VAL A 7 -42.81 40.80 42.97
N THR A 8 -41.71 40.57 42.23
CA THR A 8 -40.71 41.62 42.00
C THR A 8 -40.08 41.49 40.62
N LEU A 9 -40.24 42.59 39.89
CA LEU A 9 -39.86 42.88 38.51
C LEU A 9 -38.44 43.49 38.51
N ILE A 10 -37.48 42.96 37.74
CA ILE A 10 -36.30 43.74 37.31
C ILE A 10 -36.02 43.42 35.84
N ALA A 11 -36.16 44.46 35.01
CA ALA A 11 -35.78 44.51 33.60
C ALA A 11 -34.39 45.14 33.47
N PHE A 12 -33.52 44.58 32.62
CA PHE A 12 -32.35 45.24 32.00
C PHE A 12 -31.88 44.33 30.83
N LEU A 13 -32.30 44.59 29.59
CA LEU A 13 -31.60 45.38 28.56
C LEU A 13 -30.11 44.99 28.39
N SER A 14 -29.76 44.35 27.26
CA SER A 14 -28.65 44.73 26.34
C SER A 14 -28.15 43.58 25.47
N LEU A 15 -27.91 43.92 24.20
CA LEU A 15 -27.44 43.12 23.07
C LEU A 15 -26.07 42.45 23.29
N SER A 16 -25.83 41.28 22.69
CA SER A 16 -24.84 41.10 21.59
C SER A 16 -24.54 39.64 21.23
N ALA A 17 -24.43 39.45 19.91
CA ALA A 17 -23.86 38.38 19.08
C ALA A 17 -23.11 37.19 19.73
N GLY A 18 -23.40 35.97 19.27
CA GLY A 18 -22.50 34.85 19.52
C GLY A 18 -22.89 33.42 19.09
N CYS A 19 -23.93 33.16 18.30
CA CYS A 19 -24.14 31.81 17.76
C CYS A 19 -23.19 31.54 16.57
N ARG A 20 -21.95 31.10 16.83
CA ARG A 20 -21.17 30.38 15.82
C ARG A 20 -21.85 29.03 15.59
N LYS A 21 -22.68 28.92 14.57
CA LYS A 21 -23.19 27.62 14.12
C LYS A 21 -22.04 26.87 13.45
N GLN A 22 -21.68 25.78 14.12
CA GLN A 22 -20.86 24.66 13.67
C GLN A 22 -21.15 24.34 12.19
N ASP A 23 -20.10 24.14 11.38
CA ASP A 23 -20.22 23.64 10.01
C ASP A 23 -21.05 22.35 10.00
N GLU A 24 -22.27 22.48 9.52
CA GLU A 24 -23.21 21.39 9.31
C GLU A 24 -22.69 20.56 8.13
N ILE A 25 -22.46 19.26 8.35
CA ILE A 25 -22.05 18.32 7.31
C ILE A 25 -23.08 18.38 6.19
N SER A 26 -22.73 18.97 5.05
CA SER A 26 -23.62 19.05 3.89
C SER A 26 -23.70 17.69 3.21
N SER A 27 -24.74 16.94 3.56
CA SER A 27 -25.07 15.69 2.90
C SER A 27 -25.72 16.00 1.56
N TYR A 28 -25.05 15.71 0.46
CA TYR A 28 -25.60 15.85 -0.88
C TYR A 28 -25.96 14.46 -1.43
N THR A 29 -27.12 14.38 -2.09
CA THR A 29 -27.59 13.17 -2.76
C THR A 29 -27.19 13.25 -4.23
N VAL A 30 -26.34 12.33 -4.68
CA VAL A 30 -26.03 12.16 -6.11
C VAL A 30 -27.16 11.32 -6.73
N PRO A 31 -27.82 11.79 -7.80
CA PRO A 31 -28.80 10.97 -8.52
C PRO A 31 -28.12 9.70 -9.06
N LYS A 32 -28.54 8.55 -8.55
CA LYS A 32 -28.08 7.25 -9.03
C LYS A 32 -28.80 6.97 -10.35
N GLY A 33 -28.19 7.39 -11.46
CA GLY A 33 -28.65 7.03 -12.80
C GLY A 33 -28.72 5.51 -12.95
N SER A 34 -29.87 5.01 -13.40
CA SER A 34 -30.20 3.59 -13.52
C SER A 34 -29.25 2.84 -14.45
N ALA A 35 -29.02 1.57 -14.12
CA ALA A 35 -28.16 0.64 -14.82
C ALA A 35 -28.47 0.47 -16.32
N SER A 36 -27.40 0.08 -17.04
CA SER A 36 -27.36 -0.50 -18.38
C SER A 36 -27.43 0.48 -19.55
N GLN A 37 -26.33 1.21 -19.75
CA GLN A 37 -25.77 1.35 -21.09
C GLN A 37 -24.28 1.03 -21.02
N HIS A 38 -23.85 0.17 -21.93
CA HIS A 38 -22.48 0.05 -22.38
C HIS A 38 -22.11 1.43 -22.97
N SER A 39 -21.84 2.41 -22.10
CA SER A 39 -21.26 3.67 -22.53
C SER A 39 -19.85 3.32 -22.94
N ALA A 40 -19.64 3.20 -24.25
CA ALA A 40 -18.33 3.33 -24.86
C ALA A 40 -17.72 4.59 -24.26
N LEU A 41 -16.86 4.40 -23.27
CA LEU A 41 -16.00 5.45 -22.78
C LEU A 41 -15.27 5.98 -24.02
N PRO A 42 -15.14 7.31 -24.21
CA PRO A 42 -14.17 7.81 -25.17
C PRO A 42 -12.86 7.11 -24.84
N ASP A 43 -12.20 6.56 -25.86
CA ASP A 43 -10.96 5.80 -25.75
C ASP A 43 -9.97 6.66 -24.96
N MET A 44 -9.96 6.47 -23.63
CA MET A 44 -8.88 6.87 -22.77
C MET A 44 -7.78 5.92 -23.19
N THR A 45 -7.10 6.25 -24.27
CA THR A 45 -5.80 5.71 -24.58
C THR A 45 -4.94 6.14 -23.39
N ALA A 46 -4.98 5.34 -22.32
CA ALA A 46 -4.06 5.44 -21.22
C ALA A 46 -2.70 5.50 -21.89
N ALA A 47 -1.89 6.51 -21.53
CA ALA A 47 -0.51 6.53 -21.97
C ALA A 47 0.05 5.13 -21.73
N PRO A 48 0.67 4.49 -22.74
CA PRO A 48 1.10 3.11 -22.62
C PRO A 48 1.94 3.00 -21.34
N ALA A 49 1.54 2.07 -20.47
CA ALA A 49 2.26 1.86 -19.22
C ALA A 49 3.74 1.66 -19.55
N LYS A 50 4.62 2.43 -18.89
CA LYS A 50 6.05 2.29 -19.12
C LYS A 50 6.43 0.83 -18.85
N PRO A 51 7.22 0.18 -19.73
CA PRO A 51 7.69 -1.17 -19.49
C PRO A 51 8.30 -1.25 -18.08
N THR A 52 7.85 -2.24 -17.31
CA THR A 52 8.25 -2.43 -15.92
C THR A 52 8.63 -3.89 -15.74
N ARG A 53 9.66 -4.14 -14.93
CA ARG A 53 10.11 -5.49 -14.58
C ARG A 53 10.12 -5.64 -13.06
N MET A 54 9.94 -6.88 -12.60
CA MET A 54 9.96 -7.23 -11.18
C MET A 54 10.89 -8.42 -10.93
N LEU A 55 11.68 -8.36 -9.86
CA LEU A 55 12.26 -9.51 -9.19
C LEU A 55 11.50 -9.74 -7.89
N ALA A 56 11.15 -10.99 -7.62
CA ALA A 56 10.43 -11.36 -6.43
C ALA A 56 10.98 -12.66 -5.84
N ALA A 57 11.03 -12.74 -4.51
CA ALA A 57 11.36 -13.96 -3.78
C ALA A 57 10.50 -14.09 -2.53
N ILE A 58 10.26 -15.34 -2.13
CA ILE A 58 9.58 -15.69 -0.89
C ILE A 58 10.58 -16.50 -0.07
N VAL A 59 10.90 -16.03 1.14
CA VAL A 59 11.66 -16.80 2.13
C VAL A 59 10.65 -17.33 3.15
N PRO A 60 10.43 -18.65 3.21
CA PRO A 60 9.50 -19.23 4.16
C PRO A 60 9.93 -18.97 5.60
N GLY A 61 8.96 -18.69 6.48
CA GLY A 61 9.18 -18.48 7.90
C GLY A 61 7.96 -18.86 8.72
N SER A 62 8.07 -18.78 10.05
CA SER A 62 6.96 -19.01 10.98
C SER A 62 6.93 -17.89 12.02
N PRO A 63 5.78 -17.22 12.23
CA PRO A 63 4.45 -17.50 11.68
C PRO A 63 4.18 -16.86 10.30
N GLN A 64 5.20 -16.26 9.66
CA GLN A 64 5.05 -15.44 8.46
C GLN A 64 6.13 -15.73 7.42
N ASN A 65 5.75 -15.61 6.15
CA ASN A 65 6.66 -15.64 5.01
C ASN A 65 7.18 -14.23 4.72
N TRP A 66 8.40 -14.16 4.22
CA TRP A 66 9.08 -12.91 3.91
C TRP A 66 9.15 -12.69 2.40
N PHE A 67 8.49 -11.63 1.95
CA PHE A 67 8.39 -11.26 0.55
C PHE A 67 9.41 -10.17 0.22
N PHE A 68 10.30 -10.48 -0.71
CA PHE A 68 11.31 -9.55 -1.24
C PHE A 68 10.87 -9.19 -2.64
N LYS A 69 10.61 -7.90 -2.91
CA LYS A 69 10.18 -7.45 -4.24
C LYS A 69 10.93 -6.20 -4.67
N MET A 70 11.57 -6.28 -5.82
CA MET A 70 12.23 -5.16 -6.49
C MET A 70 11.55 -4.89 -7.83
N THR A 71 11.17 -3.63 -8.07
CA THR A 71 10.45 -3.21 -9.29
C THR A 71 11.10 -1.96 -9.87
N GLY A 72 11.22 -1.90 -11.20
CA GLY A 72 11.84 -0.77 -11.91
C GLY A 72 11.76 -0.94 -13.43
N SER A 73 12.48 -0.10 -14.18
CA SER A 73 12.59 -0.29 -15.63
C SER A 73 13.29 -1.63 -15.95
N PRO A 74 13.07 -2.22 -17.14
CA PRO A 74 13.74 -3.45 -17.54
C PRO A 74 15.27 -3.38 -17.45
N GLU A 75 15.85 -2.23 -17.77
CA GLU A 75 17.30 -1.96 -17.74
C GLU A 75 17.81 -1.92 -16.30
N GLN A 76 17.12 -1.17 -15.44
CA GLN A 76 17.43 -1.08 -14.02
C GLN A 76 17.41 -2.47 -13.36
N ILE A 77 16.33 -3.23 -13.59
CA ILE A 77 16.17 -4.56 -12.99
C ILE A 77 17.15 -5.58 -13.57
N LYS A 78 17.50 -5.46 -14.86
CA LYS A 78 18.53 -6.31 -15.46
C LYS A 78 19.89 -6.08 -14.80
N ALA A 79 20.26 -4.83 -14.51
CA ALA A 79 21.52 -4.50 -13.84
C ALA A 79 21.56 -5.03 -12.40
N GLU A 80 20.42 -5.07 -11.71
CA GLU A 80 20.33 -5.51 -10.32
C GLU A 80 20.07 -7.01 -10.12
N PHE A 81 19.95 -7.81 -11.20
CA PHE A 81 19.64 -9.23 -11.08
C PHE A 81 20.68 -10.00 -10.24
N ASP A 82 21.96 -9.89 -10.59
CA ASP A 82 23.02 -10.59 -9.86
C ASP A 82 23.19 -10.06 -8.42
N PRO A 83 23.25 -8.73 -8.17
CA PRO A 83 23.23 -8.19 -6.81
C PRO A 83 22.04 -8.68 -5.98
N PHE A 84 20.84 -8.73 -6.56
CA PHE A 84 19.64 -9.22 -5.89
C PHE A 84 19.76 -10.70 -5.49
N VAL A 85 20.25 -11.55 -6.39
CA VAL A 85 20.47 -12.97 -6.10
C VAL A 85 21.55 -13.15 -5.03
N GLN A 86 22.65 -12.39 -5.07
CA GLN A 86 23.69 -12.45 -4.05
C GLN A 86 23.20 -11.94 -2.70
N PHE A 87 22.41 -10.86 -2.67
CA PHE A 87 21.73 -10.38 -1.47
C PHE A 87 20.86 -11.48 -0.84
N LEU A 88 20.00 -12.14 -1.63
CA LEU A 88 19.12 -13.20 -1.14
C LEU A 88 19.89 -14.38 -0.52
N LYS A 89 21.08 -14.72 -1.02
CA LYS A 89 21.93 -15.76 -0.41
C LYS A 89 22.43 -15.40 0.99
N THR A 90 22.42 -14.12 1.36
CA THR A 90 22.81 -13.67 2.71
C THR A 90 21.63 -13.63 3.69
N VAL A 91 20.40 -13.76 3.17
CA VAL A 91 19.20 -13.69 3.99
C VAL A 91 19.14 -14.93 4.88
N SER A 92 19.03 -14.70 6.18
CA SER A 92 18.80 -15.73 7.19
C SER A 92 17.69 -15.27 8.14
N LEU A 93 17.03 -16.22 8.80
CA LEU A 93 16.01 -15.89 9.80
C LEU A 93 16.58 -16.12 11.21
N LYS A 94 16.56 -15.06 12.03
CA LYS A 94 16.91 -15.10 13.45
C LYS A 94 15.71 -14.63 14.26
N ASP A 95 15.27 -15.44 15.22
CA ASP A 95 14.07 -15.18 16.01
C ASP A 95 12.83 -14.83 15.15
N GLY A 96 12.71 -15.52 14.00
CA GLY A 96 11.63 -15.32 13.02
C GLY A 96 11.73 -14.06 12.16
N LYS A 97 12.77 -13.24 12.33
CA LYS A 97 13.02 -12.00 11.55
C LYS A 97 14.19 -12.16 10.59
N PRO A 98 14.16 -11.53 9.41
CA PRO A 98 15.22 -11.62 8.44
C PRO A 98 16.40 -10.73 8.84
N GLU A 99 17.59 -11.30 8.74
CA GLU A 99 18.87 -10.58 8.78
C GLU A 99 19.58 -10.80 7.43
N TRP A 100 20.32 -9.80 6.97
CA TRP A 100 21.00 -9.83 5.68
C TRP A 100 22.27 -8.98 5.69
N LYS A 101 23.10 -9.15 4.66
CA LYS A 101 24.23 -8.26 4.37
C LYS A 101 23.89 -7.44 3.12
N LEU A 102 23.93 -6.12 3.25
CA LEU A 102 23.65 -5.22 2.14
C LEU A 102 24.84 -5.17 1.16
N PRO A 103 24.59 -5.17 -0.16
CA PRO A 103 25.57 -4.72 -1.14
C PRO A 103 26.04 -3.29 -0.86
N GLU A 104 27.28 -2.96 -1.22
CA GLU A 104 27.91 -1.66 -0.91
C GLU A 104 27.12 -0.44 -1.47
N ASN A 105 26.55 -0.61 -2.66
CA ASN A 105 25.74 0.39 -3.35
C ASN A 105 24.28 0.42 -2.90
N TRP A 106 23.86 -0.40 -1.92
CA TRP A 106 22.51 -0.41 -1.39
C TRP A 106 22.43 0.32 -0.05
N ILE A 107 21.27 0.88 0.25
CA ILE A 107 20.99 1.54 1.54
C ILE A 107 19.64 1.09 2.06
N GLN A 108 19.59 0.71 3.34
CA GLN A 108 18.33 0.40 4.00
C GLN A 108 17.76 1.63 4.68
N GLU A 109 16.48 1.85 4.46
CA GLU A 109 15.63 2.77 5.18
C GLU A 109 14.72 2.00 6.15
N PRO A 110 14.23 2.65 7.22
CA PRO A 110 13.21 2.05 8.08
C PRO A 110 11.99 1.57 7.29
N GLY A 111 11.38 0.49 7.76
CA GLY A 111 10.10 0.03 7.26
C GLY A 111 9.01 1.10 7.42
N SER A 112 8.06 1.14 6.49
CA SER A 112 6.90 2.01 6.55
C SER A 112 5.64 1.25 6.09
N SER A 113 4.50 1.58 6.69
CA SER A 113 3.24 0.86 6.45
C SER A 113 3.40 -0.66 6.69
N MET A 114 3.11 -1.51 5.69
CA MET A 114 3.28 -2.96 5.79
C MET A 114 4.73 -3.44 5.57
N ARG A 115 5.66 -2.55 5.19
CA ARG A 115 7.05 -2.95 4.93
C ARG A 115 7.81 -3.06 6.25
N PHE A 116 8.49 -4.19 6.44
CA PHE A 116 9.49 -4.35 7.49
C PHE A 116 10.75 -3.52 7.17
N ALA A 117 11.15 -3.47 5.91
CA ALA A 117 12.26 -2.65 5.43
C ALA A 117 12.02 -2.18 3.99
N THR A 118 12.61 -1.03 3.66
CA THR A 118 12.80 -0.58 2.28
C THR A 118 14.31 -0.48 2.03
N ILE A 119 14.80 -1.09 0.98
CA ILE A 119 16.21 -1.04 0.58
C ILE A 119 16.27 -0.37 -0.79
N LYS A 120 17.15 0.62 -0.95
CA LYS A 120 17.30 1.40 -2.19
C LYS A 120 18.67 1.19 -2.82
N VAL A 121 18.70 1.20 -4.15
CA VAL A 121 19.96 1.22 -4.91
C VAL A 121 20.42 2.67 -5.06
N LYS A 122 21.62 3.00 -4.55
CA LYS A 122 22.20 4.34 -4.66
C LYS A 122 22.45 4.71 -6.13
N GLY A 123 22.24 5.98 -6.48
CA GLY A 123 22.53 6.50 -7.82
C GLY A 123 21.54 6.06 -8.91
N SER A 124 20.41 5.44 -8.55
CA SER A 124 19.32 5.14 -9.48
C SER A 124 18.29 6.27 -9.52
N ASP A 125 17.84 6.64 -10.73
CA ASP A 125 16.77 7.61 -10.97
C ASP A 125 15.85 7.12 -12.10
N PRO A 126 14.54 6.87 -11.85
CA PRO A 126 13.91 6.88 -10.53
C PRO A 126 14.52 5.82 -9.62
N ALA A 127 14.42 6.03 -8.31
CA ALA A 127 15.00 5.12 -7.32
C ALA A 127 14.47 3.69 -7.49
N VAL A 128 15.38 2.73 -7.59
CA VAL A 128 15.06 1.30 -7.53
C VAL A 128 14.93 0.91 -6.06
N GLU A 129 13.75 0.42 -5.68
CA GLU A 129 13.46 -0.02 -4.34
C GLU A 129 13.24 -1.54 -4.28
N LEU A 130 13.84 -2.17 -3.28
CA LEU A 130 13.51 -3.49 -2.77
C LEU A 130 12.66 -3.34 -1.50
N SER A 131 11.43 -3.82 -1.55
CA SER A 131 10.55 -3.91 -0.38
C SER A 131 10.67 -5.28 0.29
N VAL A 132 10.71 -5.27 1.62
CA VAL A 132 10.65 -6.48 2.46
C VAL A 132 9.36 -6.46 3.26
N ILE A 133 8.47 -7.41 2.99
CA ILE A 133 7.12 -7.43 3.56
C ILE A 133 6.86 -8.77 4.24
N PRO A 134 6.52 -8.80 5.53
CA PRO A 134 6.01 -10.00 6.18
C PRO A 134 4.53 -10.20 5.84
N LEU A 135 4.17 -11.39 5.39
CA LEU A 135 2.77 -11.81 5.23
C LEU A 135 2.54 -13.13 5.96
N PRO A 136 1.33 -13.37 6.53
CA PRO A 136 1.02 -14.62 7.20
C PRO A 136 1.43 -15.83 6.36
N ALA A 137 2.10 -16.79 6.98
CA ALA A 137 2.46 -18.02 6.29
C ALA A 137 1.16 -18.75 5.96
N SER A 138 1.03 -19.16 4.70
CA SER A 138 -0.08 -20.03 4.32
C SER A 138 0.19 -21.46 4.76
N ALA A 139 -0.87 -22.26 4.86
CA ALA A 139 -0.76 -23.67 5.20
C ALA A 139 0.08 -24.45 4.18
N ASN A 140 -0.01 -24.07 2.89
CA ASN A 140 0.78 -24.67 1.82
C ASN A 140 1.25 -23.62 0.81
N LEU A 141 2.51 -23.20 0.94
CA LEU A 141 3.10 -22.22 0.03
C LEU A 141 3.13 -22.69 -1.44
N ASN A 142 3.28 -23.99 -1.68
CA ASN A 142 3.34 -24.53 -3.05
C ASN A 142 1.99 -24.40 -3.76
N GLU A 143 0.88 -24.57 -3.04
CA GLU A 143 -0.46 -24.35 -3.59
C GLU A 143 -0.71 -22.87 -3.91
N ASP A 144 -0.22 -21.96 -3.07
CA ASP A 144 -0.40 -20.52 -3.27
C ASP A 144 0.59 -19.89 -4.25
N LEU A 145 1.62 -20.63 -4.67
CA LEU A 145 2.70 -20.09 -5.50
C LEU A 145 2.16 -19.54 -6.82
N LEU A 146 1.28 -20.27 -7.51
CA LEU A 146 0.69 -19.81 -8.77
C LEU A 146 -0.13 -18.53 -8.59
N SER A 147 -0.92 -18.44 -7.51
CA SER A 147 -1.69 -17.24 -7.18
C SER A 147 -0.78 -16.03 -6.94
N ASN A 148 0.32 -16.23 -6.21
CA ASN A 148 1.33 -15.19 -5.99
C ASN A 148 2.00 -14.75 -7.30
N ILE A 149 2.40 -15.70 -8.14
CA ILE A 149 3.01 -15.43 -9.45
C ILE A 149 2.05 -14.63 -10.34
N ASN A 150 0.79 -15.07 -10.47
CA ASN A 150 -0.23 -14.37 -11.27
C ASN A 150 -0.51 -12.96 -10.74
N ARG A 151 -0.57 -12.79 -9.41
CA ARG A 151 -0.71 -11.47 -8.80
C ARG A 151 0.48 -10.55 -9.13
N TRP A 152 1.70 -11.06 -9.16
CA TRP A 152 2.86 -10.27 -9.56
C TRP A 152 2.91 -9.98 -11.06
N ARG A 153 2.51 -10.93 -11.90
CA ARG A 153 2.37 -10.74 -13.35
C ARG A 153 1.42 -9.60 -13.67
N GLY A 154 0.24 -9.58 -13.04
CA GLY A 154 -0.71 -8.47 -13.20
C GLY A 154 -0.15 -7.10 -12.77
N GLN A 155 0.73 -7.05 -11.76
CA GLN A 155 1.38 -5.79 -11.34
C GLN A 155 2.36 -5.21 -12.36
N VAL A 156 2.85 -6.04 -13.29
CA VAL A 156 3.72 -5.61 -14.40
C VAL A 156 3.01 -5.70 -15.76
N GLY A 157 1.68 -5.82 -15.76
CA GLY A 157 0.86 -5.83 -16.98
C GLY A 157 0.93 -7.11 -17.80
N LEU A 158 1.30 -8.24 -17.18
CA LEU A 158 1.31 -9.56 -17.82
C LEU A 158 0.05 -10.36 -17.46
N ASP A 159 -0.45 -11.13 -18.43
CA ASP A 159 -1.61 -12.03 -18.25
C ASP A 159 -1.31 -13.15 -17.26
N ASN A 160 -2.35 -13.74 -16.66
CA ASN A 160 -2.21 -14.92 -15.82
C ASN A 160 -1.68 -16.13 -16.60
N ILE A 161 -1.00 -17.03 -15.91
CA ILE A 161 -0.59 -18.35 -16.39
C ILE A 161 -1.29 -19.47 -15.62
N THR A 162 -1.29 -20.65 -16.21
CA THR A 162 -1.68 -21.91 -15.56
C THR A 162 -0.43 -22.68 -15.13
N ALA A 163 -0.58 -23.70 -14.29
CA ALA A 163 0.53 -24.52 -13.77
C ALA A 163 1.20 -25.42 -14.83
N GLU A 164 0.66 -25.46 -16.05
CA GLU A 164 1.13 -26.34 -17.11
C GLU A 164 2.04 -25.56 -18.06
N ASN A 165 3.34 -25.60 -17.77
CA ASN A 165 4.44 -25.32 -18.70
C ASN A 165 5.72 -26.02 -18.22
#